data_AF-A0A967WTA5-F1
#
_entry.id   AF-A0A967WTA5-F1
#
_cell.length_a   1.000
_cell.length_b   1.000
_cell.length_c   1.000
_cell.angle_alpha   90.00
_cell.angle_beta   90.00
_cell.angle_gamma   90.00
#
_symmetry.space_group_name_H-M   'P 1'
#
loop_
_entity.id
_entity.type
_entity.pdbx_description
1 polymer ?
#
loop_
_entity_poly.entity_id
_entity_poly.type
_entity_poly.pdbx_seq_one_letter_code
_entity_poly.pdbx_strand_id
1 'polypeptide(L)' 'DLNAEVSAQGPQGLRLVGLQNPVALHAGQVTALKLFARAPRKALEGEVMPLVFEVNVPQSAELQSRYESIFVGP' A
#
# COMPACT_ATOMS: atom_id res chain seq x y z
N ASP A 1 -20.61 6.10 -2.03
CA ASP A 1 -19.15 6.17 -1.84
C ASP A 1 -18.70 5.16 -0.81
N LEU A 2 -17.61 4.48 -1.08
CA LEU A 2 -16.97 3.52 -0.17
C LEU A 2 -15.63 4.07 0.28
N ASN A 3 -15.08 3.53 1.37
CA ASN A 3 -13.78 3.93 1.86
C ASN A 3 -12.82 2.76 1.79
N ALA A 4 -11.71 2.94 1.08
CA ALA A 4 -10.63 1.98 1.02
C ALA A 4 -9.51 2.34 2.00
N GLU A 5 -9.00 1.34 2.68
CA GLU A 5 -7.78 1.39 3.45
C GLU A 5 -6.67 0.76 2.63
N VAL A 6 -5.61 1.53 2.36
CA VAL A 6 -4.43 1.01 1.68
C VAL A 6 -3.33 0.79 2.71
N SER A 7 -2.79 -0.42 2.75
CA SER A 7 -1.67 -0.80 3.59
C SER A 7 -0.56 -1.45 2.74
N ALA A 8 0.60 -1.65 3.35
CA ALA A 8 1.68 -2.40 2.72
C ALA A 8 2.47 -3.22 3.74
N GLN A 9 2.94 -4.37 3.29
CA GLN A 9 3.80 -5.30 4.02
C GLN A 9 5.13 -5.42 3.28
N GLY A 10 6.24 -5.47 4.02
CA GLY A 10 7.58 -5.50 3.44
C GLY A 10 8.66 -5.35 4.53
N PRO A 11 9.79 -4.67 4.25
CA PRO A 11 10.88 -4.50 5.21
C PRO A 11 10.39 -3.97 6.57
N GLN A 12 11.07 -4.36 7.66
CA GLN A 12 10.63 -3.97 9.00
C GLN A 12 10.58 -2.45 9.16
N GLY A 13 9.45 -1.92 9.65
CA GLY A 13 9.26 -0.48 9.81
C GLY A 13 8.95 0.26 8.52
N LEU A 14 8.58 -0.46 7.44
CA LEU A 14 7.99 0.10 6.24
C LEU A 14 6.83 1.05 6.57
N ARG A 15 6.81 2.21 5.92
CA ARG A 15 5.70 3.18 5.99
C ARG A 15 5.36 3.68 4.59
N LEU A 16 4.07 3.87 4.35
CA LEU A 16 3.58 4.58 3.17
C LEU A 16 3.50 6.07 3.46
N VAL A 17 4.00 6.89 2.55
CA VAL A 17 4.02 8.36 2.64
C VAL A 17 3.30 8.96 1.44
N GLY A 18 2.52 10.01 1.68
CA GLY A 18 1.71 10.66 0.63
C GLY A 18 0.32 10.05 0.46
N LEU A 19 -0.02 9.05 1.26
CA LEU A 19 -1.35 8.45 1.32
C LEU A 19 -2.13 9.04 2.50
N GLN A 20 -3.36 9.49 2.26
CA GLN A 20 -4.34 9.80 3.30
C GLN A 20 -5.35 8.67 3.34
N ASN A 21 -5.36 7.92 4.44
CA ASN A 21 -6.39 6.93 4.70
C ASN A 21 -7.52 7.55 5.54
N PRO A 22 -8.78 7.13 5.32
CA PRO A 22 -9.21 6.28 4.20
C PRO A 22 -9.23 7.03 2.86
N VAL A 23 -9.13 6.28 1.76
CA VAL A 23 -9.31 6.78 0.39
C VAL A 23 -10.77 6.64 -0.01
N ALA A 24 -11.41 7.74 -0.39
CA ALA A 24 -12.78 7.71 -0.90
C ALA A 24 -12.83 7.08 -2.30
N LEU A 25 -13.73 6.12 -2.48
CA LEU A 25 -14.04 5.47 -3.74
C LEU A 25 -15.43 5.90 -4.22
N HIS A 26 -15.49 6.37 -5.46
CA HIS A 26 -16.72 6.77 -6.14
C HIS A 26 -17.09 5.77 -7.22
N ALA A 27 -18.37 5.40 -7.30
CA ALA A 27 -18.86 4.43 -8.26
C ALA A 27 -18.56 4.86 -9.71
N GLY A 28 -18.02 3.93 -10.51
CA GLY A 28 -17.67 4.17 -11.91
C GLY A 28 -16.43 5.05 -12.13
N GLN A 29 -15.71 5.42 -11.07
CA GLN A 29 -14.51 6.23 -11.17
C GLN A 29 -13.24 5.45 -10.81
N VAL A 30 -12.13 5.84 -11.43
CA VAL A 30 -10.79 5.37 -11.07
C VAL A 30 -10.14 6.40 -10.17
N THR A 31 -9.72 5.98 -8.98
CA THR A 31 -8.99 6.84 -8.04
C THR A 31 -7.50 6.58 -8.17
N ALA A 32 -6.77 7.51 -8.76
CA ALA A 32 -5.32 7.40 -8.89
C ALA A 32 -4.62 7.82 -7.59
N LEU A 33 -3.74 6.96 -7.07
CA LEU A 33 -2.97 7.21 -5.85
C LEU A 33 -1.47 7.27 -6.17
N LYS A 34 -0.79 8.30 -5.66
CA LYS A 34 0.67 8.40 -5.68
C LYS A 34 1.17 8.35 -4.25
N LEU A 35 2.02 7.38 -3.95
CA LEU A 35 2.57 7.17 -2.62
C LEU A 35 4.03 6.72 -2.72
N PHE A 36 4.75 6.85 -1.61
CA PHE A 36 6.12 6.38 -1.47
C PHE A 36 6.21 5.36 -0.35
N ALA A 37 6.87 4.23 -0.62
CA ALA A 37 7.29 3.30 0.40
C ALA A 37 8.63 3.76 1.01
N ARG A 38 8.72 3.85 2.33
CA ARG A 38 9.97 4.16 3.04
C ARG A 38 10.23 3.11 4.10
N ALA A 39 11.46 2.61 4.16
CA ALA A 39 11.93 1.70 5.20
C ALA A 39 13.23 2.21 5.83
N PRO A 40 13.49 1.97 7.13
CA PRO A 40 14.78 2.24 7.75
C PRO A 40 15.89 1.41 7.09
N ARG A 41 17.03 2.03 6.76
CA ARG A 41 18.17 1.33 6.13
C ARG A 41 18.63 0.09 6.92
N LYS A 42 18.62 0.16 8.25
CA LYS A 42 19.01 -0.95 9.14
C LYS A 42 18.06 -2.16 9.11
N ALA A 43 16.87 -2.00 8.52
CA ALA A 43 15.87 -3.05 8.38
C ALA A 43 15.88 -3.70 6.99
N LEU A 44 16.84 -3.32 6.14
CA LEU A 44 17.02 -3.92 4.82
C LEU A 44 17.91 -5.15 4.95
N GLU A 45 17.38 -6.30 4.56
CA GLU A 45 18.09 -7.60 4.57
C GLU A 45 18.80 -7.87 3.24
N GLY A 46 18.50 -7.08 2.21
CA GLY A 46 19.11 -7.16 0.89
C GLY A 46 18.78 -5.94 0.05
N GLU A 47 19.36 -5.90 -1.16
CA GLU A 47 19.14 -4.83 -2.14
C GLU A 47 17.70 -4.85 -2.68
N VAL A 48 17.13 -6.05 -2.85
CA VAL A 48 15.75 -6.25 -3.33
C VAL A 48 15.00 -7.07 -2.31
N MET A 49 13.85 -6.56 -1.86
CA MET A 49 12.98 -7.21 -0.88
C MET A 49 11.53 -7.23 -1.37
N PRO A 50 10.71 -8.22 -0.97
CA PRO A 50 9.29 -8.24 -1.31
C PRO A 50 8.54 -7.05 -0.72
N LEU A 51 7.58 -6.53 -1.47
CA LEU A 51 6.64 -5.50 -1.04
C LEU A 51 5.24 -5.89 -1.51
N VAL A 52 4.30 -6.01 -0.59
CA VAL A 52 2.91 -6.35 -0.91
C VAL A 52 2.04 -5.18 -0.50
N PHE A 53 1.26 -4.65 -1.43
CA PHE A 53 0.21 -3.68 -1.14
C PHE A 53 -1.11 -4.40 -0.96
N GLU A 54 -1.89 -3.97 0.03
CA GLU A 54 -3.23 -4.49 0.29
C GLU A 54 -4.21 -3.33 0.29
N VAL A 55 -5.33 -3.52 -0.40
CA VAL A 55 -6.46 -2.61 -0.41
C VAL A 55 -7.63 -3.33 0.22
N ASN A 56 -8.12 -2.80 1.33
CA ASN A 56 -9.27 -3.33 2.03
C ASN A 56 -10.41 -2.30 2.01
N VAL A 57 -11.62 -2.74 1.67
CA VAL A 57 -12.83 -1.91 1.75
C VAL A 57 -13.71 -2.51 2.85
N PRO A 58 -13.69 -1.97 4.08
CA PRO A 58 -14.41 -2.57 5.21
C PRO A 58 -15.90 -2.78 4.98
N GLN A 59 -16.50 -1.96 4.10
CA GLN A 59 -17.93 -2.06 3.74
C GLN A 59 -18.23 -3.17 2.72
N SER A 60 -17.24 -3.78 2.09
CA SER A 60 -17.43 -4.77 1.02
C SER A 60 -16.26 -5.74 0.91
N ALA A 61 -16.45 -6.97 1.40
CA ALA A 61 -15.43 -8.03 1.32
C ALA A 61 -15.05 -8.42 -0.12
N GLU A 62 -15.94 -8.21 -1.09
CA GLU A 62 -15.68 -8.47 -2.52
C GLU A 62 -14.72 -7.44 -3.14
N LEU A 63 -14.53 -6.29 -2.48
CA LEU A 63 -13.66 -5.21 -2.94
C LEU A 63 -12.36 -5.20 -2.14
N GLN A 64 -11.66 -6.33 -2.20
CA GLN A 64 -10.32 -6.48 -1.67
C GLN A 64 -9.33 -6.70 -2.82
N SER A 65 -8.13 -6.16 -2.68
CA SER A 65 -7.07 -6.35 -3.67
C SER A 65 -5.73 -6.52 -3.00
N ARG A 66 -4.91 -7.39 -3.59
CA ARG A 66 -3.52 -7.63 -3.20
C ARG A 66 -2.65 -7.44 -4.43
N TYR A 67 -1.60 -6.64 -4.28
CA TYR A 67 -0.65 -6.36 -5.35
C TYR A 67 0.77 -6.63 -4.89
N GLU A 68 1.44 -7.56 -5.56
CA GLU A 68 2.82 -7.94 -5.25
C GLU A 68 3.79 -7.08 -6.05
N SER A 69 4.85 -6.64 -5.38
CA SER A 69 5.86 -5.73 -5.89
C SER A 69 7.20 -5.99 -5.19
N ILE A 70 8.18 -5.13 -5.46
CA ILE A 70 9.50 -5.16 -4.84
C ILE A 70 9.87 -3.81 -4.27
N PHE A 71 10.56 -3.83 -3.15
CA PHE A 71 11.25 -2.70 -2.57
C PHE A 71 12.73 -2.80 -2.93
N VAL A 72 13.26 -1.78 -3.61
CA VAL A 72 14.68 -1.69 -3.97
C VAL A 72 15.36 -0.70 -3.03
N GLY A 73 16.31 -1.19 -2.25
CA GLY A 73 17.15 -0.40 -1.36
C GLY A 73 18.23 0.39 -2.10
N PRO A 74 18.83 1.39 -1.43
CA PRO A 74 19.97 2.15 -1.95
C PRO A 74 21.31 1.41 -1.83
#